data_AF-A0A946FBV5-F1
#
_entry.id   AF-A0A946FBV5-F1
#
_cell.length_a   1.000
_cell.length_b   1.000
_cell.length_c   1.000
_cell.angle_alpha   90.00
_cell.angle_beta   90.00
_cell.angle_gamma   90.00
#
_symmetry.space_group_name_H-M   'P 1'
#
loop_
_entity.id
_entity.type
_entity.pdbx_description
1 polymer ?
#
loop_
_entity_poly.entity_id
_entity_poly.type
_entity_poly.pdbx_seq_one_letter_code
_entity_poly.pdbx_strand_id
1 'polypeptide(L)'
;MDPRLSERHALPAGPYRDAVADNPDYAEVAEQYRQNLALFTGEVEVAVADINIFNWFSHDSRVTSAYDADHAIFPPTPYHVAFISDGARDAFDQALEAMKASGRYDEIIAAYGGVQ
;
A
#
# COMPACT_ATOMS: atom_id res chain seq x y z
N MET A 1 -4.59 -0.71 -31.03
CA MET A 1 -3.89 -0.36 -29.77
C MET A 1 -4.53 0.91 -29.25
N ASP A 2 -5.13 0.87 -28.06
CA ASP A 2 -5.73 2.05 -27.44
C ASP A 2 -4.62 2.99 -26.93
N PRO A 3 -4.55 4.25 -27.38
CA PRO A 3 -3.51 5.20 -26.96
C PRO A 3 -3.50 5.51 -25.45
N ARG A 4 -4.59 5.17 -24.72
CA ARG A 4 -4.68 5.27 -23.24
C ARG A 4 -3.84 4.24 -22.49
N LEU A 5 -3.24 3.27 -23.19
CA LEU A 5 -2.36 2.27 -22.59
C LEU A 5 -0.91 2.76 -22.37
N SER A 6 -0.57 3.96 -22.86
CA SER A 6 0.82 4.47 -22.84
C SER A 6 1.24 5.19 -21.56
N GLU A 7 0.30 5.48 -20.64
CA GLU A 7 0.58 6.20 -19.38
C GLU A 7 0.44 5.35 -18.11
N ARG A 8 0.22 4.03 -18.23
CA ARG A 8 0.08 3.15 -17.06
C ARG A 8 1.43 2.93 -16.37
N HIS A 9 1.51 3.10 -15.04
CA HIS A 9 2.63 2.54 -14.28
C HIS A 9 2.68 1.03 -14.56
N ALA A 10 3.87 0.43 -14.57
CA ALA A 10 4.03 -0.97 -14.91
C ALA A 10 3.20 -1.87 -13.96
N LEU A 11 2.02 -2.31 -14.43
CA LEU A 11 1.13 -3.17 -13.67
C LEU A 11 1.81 -4.53 -13.40
N PRO A 12 1.61 -5.13 -12.22
CA PRO A 12 2.09 -6.48 -11.94
C PRO A 12 1.55 -7.45 -13.00
N ALA A 13 2.43 -8.25 -13.61
CA ALA A 13 2.00 -9.25 -14.57
C ALA A 13 1.11 -10.31 -13.90
N GLY A 14 0.21 -10.93 -14.67
CA GLY A 14 -0.65 -12.02 -14.22
C GLY A 14 -2.10 -11.61 -13.99
N PRO A 15 -2.84 -12.33 -13.12
CA PRO A 15 -4.30 -12.24 -13.02
C PRO A 15 -4.82 -10.83 -12.75
N TYR A 16 -4.07 -10.03 -11.98
CA TYR A 16 -4.44 -8.64 -11.71
C TYR A 16 -4.45 -7.79 -12.98
N ARG A 17 -3.37 -7.84 -13.77
CA ARG A 17 -3.27 -7.10 -15.03
C ARG A 17 -4.38 -7.51 -16.00
N ASP A 18 -4.66 -8.81 -16.07
CA ASP A 18 -5.69 -9.32 -16.96
C ASP A 18 -7.08 -8.84 -16.52
N ALA A 19 -7.38 -8.84 -15.22
CA ALA A 19 -8.63 -8.32 -14.67
C ALA A 19 -8.83 -6.82 -14.93
N VAL A 20 -7.78 -6.00 -14.80
CA VAL A 20 -7.88 -4.55 -15.03
C VAL A 20 -7.75 -4.16 -16.51
N ALA A 21 -7.28 -5.06 -17.38
CA ALA A 21 -7.21 -4.81 -18.81
C ALA A 21 -8.61 -4.74 -19.44
N ASP A 22 -9.52 -5.57 -18.94
CA ASP A 22 -10.91 -5.64 -19.43
C ASP A 22 -11.87 -4.70 -18.68
N ASN A 23 -11.39 -3.97 -17.67
CA ASN A 23 -12.19 -3.01 -16.91
C ASN A 23 -12.06 -1.59 -17.52
N PRO A 24 -13.11 -1.05 -18.19
CA PRO A 24 -13.05 0.28 -18.79
C PRO A 24 -12.99 1.42 -17.77
N ASP A 25 -13.40 1.16 -16.52
CA ASP A 25 -13.44 2.13 -15.43
C ASP A 25 -12.20 2.04 -14.50
N TYR A 26 -11.22 1.21 -14.88
CA TYR A 26 -9.95 1.16 -14.16
C TYR A 26 -9.19 2.50 -14.26
N ALA A 27 -8.79 3.02 -13.09
CA ALA A 27 -7.99 4.22 -12.99
C ALA A 27 -6.87 4.06 -11.96
N GLU A 28 -5.71 4.63 -12.26
CA GLU A 28 -4.59 4.79 -11.34
C GLU A 28 -4.61 6.20 -10.77
N VAL A 29 -4.57 6.34 -9.44
CA VAL A 29 -4.61 7.63 -8.75
C VAL A 29 -3.32 7.81 -7.96
N ALA A 30 -2.59 8.89 -8.22
CA ALA A 30 -1.34 9.18 -7.52
C ALA A 30 -1.54 9.57 -6.05
N GLU A 31 -2.66 10.26 -5.76
CA GLU A 31 -2.99 10.71 -4.41
C GLU A 31 -3.77 9.63 -3.65
N GLN A 32 -3.10 8.92 -2.75
CA GLN A 32 -3.65 7.77 -2.01
C GLN A 32 -4.93 8.10 -1.24
N TYR A 33 -5.06 9.31 -0.66
CA TYR A 33 -6.28 9.71 0.04
C TYR A 33 -7.51 9.76 -0.90
N ARG A 34 -7.33 10.10 -2.18
CA ARG A 34 -8.44 10.19 -3.16
C ARG A 34 -9.00 8.82 -3.47
N GLN A 35 -8.15 7.79 -3.50
CA GLN A 35 -8.58 6.41 -3.68
C GLN A 35 -9.53 5.98 -2.55
N ASN A 36 -9.16 6.29 -1.30
CA ASN A 36 -10.02 6.04 -0.14
C ASN A 36 -11.34 6.79 -0.28
N LEU A 37 -11.29 8.10 -0.55
CA LEU A 37 -12.50 8.92 -0.68
C LEU A 37 -13.45 8.37 -1.76
N ALA A 38 -12.92 7.96 -2.91
CA ALA A 38 -13.72 7.39 -4.00
C ALA A 38 -14.42 6.09 -3.56
N LEU A 39 -13.73 5.21 -2.82
CA LEU A 39 -14.36 4.01 -2.26
C LEU A 39 -15.47 4.38 -1.27
N PHE A 40 -15.16 5.28 -0.34
CA PHE A 40 -16.06 5.65 0.74
C PHE A 40 -17.28 6.44 0.27
N THR A 41 -17.17 7.19 -0.82
CA THR A 41 -18.30 7.90 -1.44
C THR A 41 -19.09 7.03 -2.41
N GLY A 42 -18.63 5.80 -2.70
CA GLY A 42 -19.24 4.90 -3.65
C GLY A 42 -18.99 5.27 -5.12
N GLU A 43 -17.99 6.11 -5.38
CA GLU A 43 -17.52 6.40 -6.75
C GLU A 43 -16.84 5.18 -7.38
N VAL A 44 -16.22 4.33 -6.56
CA VAL A 44 -15.68 3.03 -6.97
C VAL A 44 -16.15 1.94 -6.02
N GLU A 45 -16.29 0.72 -6.55
CA GLU A 45 -16.68 -0.46 -5.77
C GLU A 45 -15.47 -1.14 -5.12
N VAL A 46 -14.26 -0.95 -5.67
CA VAL A 46 -13.03 -1.62 -5.22
C VAL A 46 -11.87 -0.63 -5.22
N ALA A 47 -11.17 -0.55 -4.08
CA ALA A 47 -9.86 0.07 -3.97
C ALA A 47 -8.79 -1.01 -3.74
N VAL A 48 -7.67 -0.89 -4.45
CA VAL A 48 -6.50 -1.76 -4.29
C VAL A 48 -5.35 -0.92 -3.78
N ALA A 49 -4.93 -1.16 -2.53
CA ALA A 49 -3.91 -0.37 -1.85
C ALA A 49 -3.11 -1.26 -0.87
N ASP A 50 -1.98 -0.75 -0.39
CA ASP A 50 -1.36 -1.29 0.81
C ASP A 50 -2.26 -1.02 2.02
N ILE A 51 -2.51 -2.04 2.85
CA ILE A 51 -3.49 -1.96 3.93
C ILE A 51 -3.09 -0.96 5.03
N ASN A 52 -1.80 -0.81 5.32
CA ASN A 52 -1.34 0.11 6.36
C ASN A 52 -1.49 1.57 5.89
N ILE A 53 -1.15 1.82 4.62
CA ILE A 53 -1.36 3.13 3.98
C ILE A 53 -2.85 3.46 3.89
N PHE A 54 -3.66 2.49 3.45
CA PHE A 54 -5.11 2.64 3.36
C PHE A 54 -5.69 3.00 4.74
N ASN A 55 -5.34 2.25 5.77
CA ASN A 55 -5.80 2.49 7.13
C ASN A 55 -5.37 3.87 7.66
N TRP A 56 -4.13 4.30 7.39
CA TRP A 56 -3.67 5.63 7.77
C TRP A 56 -4.58 6.74 7.23
N PHE A 57 -4.92 6.71 5.93
CA PHE A 57 -5.78 7.71 5.30
C PHE A 57 -7.27 7.55 5.63
N SER A 58 -7.70 6.37 6.11
CA SER A 58 -9.09 6.12 6.52
C SER A 58 -9.47 6.75 7.87
N HIS A 59 -8.50 7.28 8.62
CA HIS A 59 -8.79 8.04 9.85
C HIS A 59 -9.27 9.49 9.58
N ASP A 60 -9.33 9.91 8.32
CA ASP A 60 -9.81 11.24 7.94
C ASP A 60 -11.32 11.39 8.22
N SER A 61 -11.73 12.45 8.91
CA SER A 61 -13.13 12.66 9.28
C SER A 61 -14.07 12.91 8.09
N ARG A 62 -13.53 13.16 6.89
CA ARG A 62 -14.29 13.25 5.62
C ARG A 62 -14.70 11.88 5.10
N VAL A 63 -14.15 10.81 5.67
CA VAL A 63 -14.44 9.41 5.38
C VAL A 63 -15.39 8.89 6.46
N THR A 64 -16.67 8.70 6.11
CA THR A 64 -17.71 8.31 7.10
C THR A 64 -18.40 6.98 6.78
N SER A 65 -17.94 6.23 5.79
CA SER A 65 -18.53 4.95 5.41
C SER A 65 -17.63 3.78 5.73
N ALA A 66 -18.25 2.66 6.05
CA ALA A 66 -17.57 1.37 6.12
C ALA A 66 -17.50 0.78 4.70
N TYR A 67 -16.43 0.05 4.43
CA TYR A 67 -16.34 -0.89 3.31
C TYR A 67 -16.54 -2.30 3.86
N ASP A 68 -16.98 -3.23 3.01
CA ASP A 68 -17.47 -4.53 3.48
C ASP A 68 -16.36 -5.45 4.00
N ALA A 69 -15.22 -5.51 3.30
CA ALA A 69 -14.11 -6.39 3.64
C ALA A 69 -12.80 -5.98 2.92
N ASP A 70 -11.66 -6.35 3.51
CA ASP A 70 -10.35 -6.36 2.88
C ASP A 70 -10.00 -7.76 2.35
N HIS A 71 -9.23 -7.81 1.26
CA HIS A 71 -8.81 -9.05 0.61
C HIS A 71 -7.33 -8.99 0.21
N ALA A 72 -6.53 -9.94 0.69
CA ALA A 72 -5.14 -10.10 0.30
C ALA A 72 -5.04 -10.70 -1.12
N ILE A 73 -5.06 -9.83 -2.13
CA ILE A 73 -4.94 -10.23 -3.55
C ILE A 73 -3.49 -10.31 -4.04
N PHE A 74 -2.55 -9.79 -3.25
CA PHE A 74 -1.11 -9.87 -3.49
C PHE A 74 -0.42 -10.54 -2.29
N PRO A 75 0.72 -11.23 -2.51
CA PRO A 75 1.52 -11.72 -1.40
C PRO A 75 2.02 -10.55 -0.53
N PRO A 76 2.25 -10.77 0.78
CA PRO A 76 2.83 -9.76 1.65
C PRO A 76 4.14 -9.23 1.09
N THR A 77 4.33 -7.91 1.14
CA THR A 77 5.57 -7.27 0.69
C THR A 77 6.52 -7.15 1.87
N PRO A 78 7.70 -7.79 1.84
CA PRO A 78 8.72 -7.53 2.86
C PRO A 78 9.26 -6.11 2.68
N TYR A 79 9.12 -5.30 3.73
CA TYR A 79 9.58 -3.92 3.71
C TYR A 79 11.10 -3.85 3.87
N HIS A 80 11.75 -3.21 2.90
CA HIS A 80 13.18 -2.97 2.90
C HIS A 80 13.46 -1.48 2.68
N VAL A 81 14.55 -1.00 3.26
CA VAL A 81 15.09 0.32 2.98
C VAL A 81 16.27 0.19 2.02
N ALA A 82 16.27 1.01 0.97
CA ALA A 82 17.36 1.05 0.01
C ALA A 82 18.40 2.09 0.43
N PHE A 83 19.68 1.71 0.40
CA PHE A 83 20.80 2.60 0.67
C PHE A 83 21.75 2.65 -0.52
N ILE A 84 22.29 3.84 -0.81
CA ILE A 84 23.33 4.03 -1.83
C ILE A 84 24.69 3.54 -1.32
N SER A 85 24.97 3.71 -0.03
CA SER A 85 26.25 3.37 0.60
C SER A 85 26.14 2.10 1.42
N ASP A 86 27.02 1.14 1.15
CA ASP A 86 27.13 -0.08 1.97
C ASP A 86 27.38 0.25 3.45
N GLY A 87 28.25 1.22 3.75
CA GLY A 87 28.49 1.61 5.14
C GLY A 87 27.27 2.18 5.87
N ALA A 88 26.33 2.80 5.15
CA ALA A 88 25.09 3.31 5.73
C ALA A 88 24.08 2.18 5.96
N ARG A 89 24.00 1.24 5.00
CA ARG A 89 23.22 0.00 5.15
C ARG A 89 23.70 -0.77 6.38
N ASP A 90 25.00 -1.04 6.48
CA ASP A 90 25.54 -1.88 7.55
C ASP A 90 25.34 -1.25 8.93
N ALA A 91 25.49 0.09 9.03
CA ALA A 91 25.21 0.82 10.26
C ALA A 91 23.72 0.77 10.63
N PHE A 92 22.82 0.89 9.64
CA PHE A 92 21.38 0.76 9.86
C PHE A 92 21.01 -0.65 10.31
N ASP A 93 21.53 -1.69 9.65
CA ASP A 93 21.23 -3.08 9.97
C ASP A 93 21.69 -3.43 11.40
N GLN A 94 22.88 -2.99 11.80
CA GLN A 94 23.38 -3.18 13.17
C GLN A 94 22.48 -2.48 14.20
N ALA A 95 22.06 -1.24 13.93
CA ALA A 95 21.17 -0.51 14.83
C ALA A 95 19.77 -1.13 14.89
N LEU A 96 19.25 -1.63 13.77
CA LEU A 96 17.96 -2.30 13.68
C LEU A 96 17.95 -3.60 14.50
N GLU A 97 19.00 -4.42 14.40
CA GLU A 97 19.12 -5.64 15.20
C GLU A 97 19.21 -5.33 16.71
N ALA A 98 19.95 -4.30 17.11
CA ALA A 98 19.97 -3.85 18.50
C ALA A 98 18.60 -3.36 18.98
N MET A 99 17.82 -2.69 18.12
CA MET A 99 16.47 -2.21 18.42
C MET A 99 15.44 -3.35 18.53
N LYS A 100 15.58 -4.40 17.72
CA LYS A 100 14.78 -5.62 17.86
C LYS A 100 15.11 -6.35 19.16
N ALA A 101 16.39 -6.50 19.48
CA ALA A 101 16.84 -7.16 20.71
C ALA A 101 16.36 -6.46 22.00
N SER A 102 16.15 -5.14 21.95
CA SER A 102 15.63 -4.37 23.09
C SER A 102 14.10 -4.39 23.22
N GLY A 103 13.37 -4.95 22.26
CA GLY A 103 11.90 -4.92 22.19
C GLY A 103 11.32 -3.59 21.70
N ARG A 104 12.17 -2.57 21.47
CA ARG A 104 11.74 -1.26 20.99
C ARG A 104 11.09 -1.33 19.60
N TYR A 105 11.52 -2.26 18.77
CA TYR A 105 10.90 -2.52 17.47
C TYR A 105 9.43 -2.88 17.62
N ASP A 106 9.11 -3.83 18.50
CA ASP A 106 7.75 -4.31 18.71
C ASP A 106 6.85 -3.22 19.31
N GLU A 107 7.38 -2.38 20.21
CA GLU A 107 6.67 -1.21 20.73
C GLU A 107 6.25 -0.24 19.62
N ILE A 108 7.12 0.00 18.64
CA ILE A 108 6.82 0.86 17.49
C ILE A 108 5.73 0.23 16.64
N ILE A 109 5.83 -1.06 16.31
CA ILE A 109 4.82 -1.75 15.50
C ILE A 109 3.45 -1.71 16.20
N ALA A 110 3.42 -1.97 17.51
CA ALA A 110 2.19 -1.91 18.29
C ALA A 110 1.54 -0.51 18.31
N ALA A 111 2.36 0.56 18.35
CA ALA A 111 1.85 1.93 18.35
C ALA A 111 1.19 2.36 17.03
N TYR A 112 1.58 1.74 15.90
CA TYR A 112 1.07 2.09 14.57
C TYR A 112 0.13 1.02 13.98
N GLY A 113 -0.13 -0.08 14.70
CA GLY A 113 -1.12 -1.08 14.29
C GLY A 113 -0.74 -1.84 13.01
N GLY A 114 0.54 -1.93 12.69
CA GLY A 114 1.00 -2.64 11.49
C GLY A 114 0.61 -4.12 11.56
N VAL A 115 -0.42 -4.51 10.82
CA VAL A 115 -0.75 -5.91 10.59
C VAL A 115 0.32 -6.43 9.62
N GLN A 116 1.13 -7.38 10.08
CA GLN A 116 2.12 -8.09 9.26
C GLN A 116 1.43 -9.10 8.34
#